data_AF-L1JQB9-F1
#
_entry.id   AF-L1JQB9-F1
#
_cell.length_a   1.000
_cell.length_b   1.000
_cell.length_c   1.000
_cell.angle_alpha   90.00
_cell.angle_beta   90.00
_cell.angle_gamma   90.00
#
_symmetry.space_group_name_H-M   'P 1'
#
loop_
_entity.id
_entity.type
_entity.pdbx_description
1 polymer ?
#
loop_
_entity_poly.entity_id
_entity_poly.type
_entity_poly.pdbx_seq_one_letter_code
_entity_poly.pdbx_strand_id
1 'polypeptide(L)'
;DRVIECFIDREIEVEGKKYATLMPADTPVIIAGYLEVDGSRQLVPVLDDERIDTLFPTASAVLAEMDLVLSRSAVVLTLIDSTSHEEEGSDDGLSSQKKEDDESEKVQVLATFYYQDEKYVVAAPLEPVLI
;
A
#
# COMPACT_ATOMS: atom_id res chain seq x y z
N ASP A 1 -16.89 -9.44 5.92
CA ASP A 1 -16.82 -8.75 4.62
C ASP A 1 -15.74 -7.69 4.65
N ARG A 2 -14.91 -7.63 3.60
CA ARG A 2 -13.92 -6.57 3.43
C ARG A 2 -14.58 -5.45 2.62
N VAL A 3 -14.37 -4.19 3.01
CA VAL A 3 -14.93 -3.01 2.34
C VAL A 3 -13.81 -2.04 2.03
N ILE A 4 -14.01 -1.21 1.00
CA ILE A 4 -13.11 -0.11 0.65
C ILE A 4 -13.96 1.09 0.27
N GLU A 5 -13.65 2.25 0.84
CA GLU A 5 -14.26 3.51 0.44
C GLU A 5 -13.53 4.05 -0.79
N CYS A 6 -14.29 4.53 -1.78
CA CYS A 6 -13.73 5.03 -3.03
C CYS A 6 -14.44 6.30 -3.48
N PHE A 7 -13.71 7.15 -4.19
CA PHE A 7 -14.24 8.24 -4.99
C PHE A 7 -14.53 7.76 -6.41
N ILE A 8 -15.60 8.29 -7.01
CA ILE A 8 -15.87 8.08 -8.44
C ILE A 8 -14.93 8.96 -9.24
N ASP A 9 -14.05 8.36 -10.05
CA ASP A 9 -13.20 9.08 -11.01
C ASP A 9 -13.99 9.40 -12.27
N ARG A 10 -14.62 8.39 -12.88
CA ARG A 10 -15.36 8.52 -14.14
C ARG A 10 -16.57 7.61 -14.18
N GLU A 11 -17.62 8.06 -14.85
CA GLU A 11 -18.78 7.24 -15.21
C GLU A 11 -18.83 7.01 -16.72
N ILE A 12 -19.23 5.81 -17.13
CA ILE A 12 -19.46 5.46 -18.53
C ILE A 12 -20.76 4.66 -18.67
N GLU A 13 -21.50 4.93 -19.74
CA GLU A 13 -22.71 4.18 -20.09
C GLU A 13 -22.46 3.35 -21.36
N VAL A 14 -22.65 2.04 -21.26
CA VAL A 14 -22.50 1.09 -22.37
C VAL A 14 -23.78 0.27 -22.45
N GLU A 15 -24.49 0.35 -23.58
CA GLU A 15 -25.75 -0.38 -23.83
C GLU A 15 -26.81 -0.16 -22.74
N GLY A 16 -26.91 1.06 -22.20
CA GLY A 16 -27.86 1.41 -21.14
C GLY A 16 -27.45 0.94 -19.73
N LYS A 17 -26.25 0.37 -19.57
CA LYS A 17 -25.67 0.04 -18.27
C LYS A 17 -24.61 1.07 -17.88
N LYS A 18 -24.71 1.58 -16.66
CA LYS A 18 -23.72 2.49 -16.08
C LYS A 18 -22.62 1.72 -15.38
N TYR A 19 -21.39 2.13 -15.64
CA TYR A 19 -20.18 1.68 -14.95
C TYR A 19 -19.45 2.91 -14.42
N ALA A 20 -18.64 2.71 -13.40
CA ALA A 20 -17.76 3.75 -12.88
C ALA A 20 -16.36 3.19 -12.67
N THR A 21 -15.36 4.01 -12.92
CA THR A 21 -13.99 3.78 -12.46
C THR A 21 -13.83 4.47 -11.12
N LEU A 22 -13.29 3.75 -10.14
CA LEU A 22 -13.18 4.18 -8.77
C LEU A 22 -11.71 4.37 -8.37
N MET A 23 -11.46 5.40 -7.56
CA MET A 23 -10.18 5.60 -6.89
C MET A 23 -10.37 5.37 -5.39
N PRO A 24 -9.56 4.51 -4.74
CA PRO A 24 -9.59 4.35 -3.29
C PRO A 24 -9.48 5.68 -2.55
N ALA A 25 -10.26 5.84 -1.47
CA ALA A 25 -10.18 7.02 -0.61
C ALA A 25 -8.88 7.04 0.21
N ASP A 26 -8.40 5.85 0.57
CA ASP A 26 -7.19 5.60 1.33
C ASP A 26 -6.04 5.11 0.44
N THR A 27 -4.80 5.17 0.93
CA THR A 27 -3.61 4.82 0.14
C THR A 27 -3.45 3.30 -0.03
N PRO A 28 -3.49 2.75 -1.25
CA PRO A 28 -3.24 1.33 -1.49
C PRO A 28 -1.79 0.96 -1.18
N VAL A 29 -1.58 -0.17 -0.52
CA VAL A 29 -0.24 -0.71 -0.23
C VAL A 29 -0.15 -2.22 -0.46
N ILE A 30 1.09 -2.69 -0.51
CA ILE A 30 1.45 -4.09 -0.60
C ILE A 30 2.46 -4.44 0.50
N ILE A 31 2.44 -5.69 0.96
CA ILE A 31 3.57 -6.29 1.66
C ILE A 31 4.41 -7.00 0.62
N ALA A 32 5.72 -6.74 0.62
CA ALA A 32 6.65 -7.35 -0.32
C ALA A 32 7.90 -7.87 0.39
N GLY A 33 8.46 -8.94 -0.15
CA GLY A 33 9.75 -9.50 0.26
C GLY A 33 10.80 -9.28 -0.83
N TYR A 34 12.05 -9.52 -0.51
CA TYR A 34 13.13 -9.50 -1.49
C TYR A 34 13.46 -10.91 -1.99
N LEU A 35 13.56 -11.09 -3.30
CA LEU A 35 13.95 -12.34 -3.93
C LEU A 35 15.11 -12.11 -4.91
N GLU A 36 16.03 -13.07 -4.99
CA GLU A 36 17.06 -13.10 -6.04
C GLU A 36 16.42 -13.58 -7.36
N VAL A 37 16.41 -12.70 -8.37
CA VAL A 37 15.89 -12.95 -9.71
C VAL A 37 16.99 -12.57 -10.70
N ASP A 38 17.46 -13.54 -11.48
CA ASP A 38 18.51 -13.35 -12.51
C ASP A 38 19.80 -12.68 -12.00
N GLY A 39 20.16 -12.92 -10.72
CA GLY A 39 21.33 -12.34 -10.07
C GLY A 39 21.16 -10.88 -9.61
N SER A 40 19.91 -10.41 -9.56
CA SER A 40 19.51 -9.11 -8.98
C SER A 40 18.49 -9.33 -7.86
N ARG A 41 18.55 -8.51 -6.81
CA ARG A 41 17.64 -8.63 -5.68
C ARG A 41 16.39 -7.77 -5.93
N GLN A 42 15.28 -8.41 -6.26
CA GLN A 42 14.05 -7.71 -6.63
C GLN A 42 13.02 -7.73 -5.50
N LEU A 43 12.25 -6.65 -5.40
CA LEU A 43 11.12 -6.58 -4.50
C LEU A 43 9.90 -7.27 -5.14
N VAL A 44 9.39 -8.32 -4.49
CA VAL A 44 8.31 -9.16 -4.99
C VAL A 44 7.12 -9.10 -4.03
N PRO A 45 5.91 -8.72 -4.50
CA PRO A 45 4.71 -8.70 -3.68
C PRO A 45 4.39 -10.08 -3.10
N VAL A 46 3.97 -10.12 -1.84
CA VAL A 46 3.37 -11.32 -1.24
C VAL A 46 1.92 -11.38 -1.71
N LEU A 47 1.57 -12.42 -2.48
CA LEU A 47 0.22 -12.61 -3.04
C LEU A 47 -0.62 -13.65 -2.30
N ASP A 48 0.01 -14.46 -1.44
CA ASP A 48 -0.66 -15.51 -0.69
C ASP A 48 -1.37 -14.94 0.54
N ASP A 49 -2.69 -15.16 0.62
CA ASP A 49 -3.53 -14.59 1.67
C ASP A 49 -3.13 -15.07 3.08
N GLU A 50 -2.78 -16.34 3.25
CA GLU A 50 -2.36 -16.92 4.53
C GLU A 50 -1.02 -16.33 5.00
N ARG A 51 -0.09 -16.12 4.06
CA ARG A 51 1.17 -15.44 4.35
C ARG A 51 0.95 -13.98 4.71
N ILE A 52 0.05 -13.28 4.01
CA ILE A 52 -0.31 -11.90 4.38
C ILE A 52 -0.93 -11.88 5.78
N ASP A 53 -1.87 -12.80 6.11
CA ASP A 53 -2.45 -12.91 7.47
C ASP A 53 -1.39 -13.10 8.55
N THR A 54 -0.35 -13.88 8.24
CA THR A 54 0.77 -14.11 9.15
C THR A 54 1.62 -12.85 9.37
N LEU A 55 1.87 -12.08 8.30
CA LEU A 55 2.73 -10.88 8.35
C LEU A 55 1.99 -9.64 8.88
N PHE A 56 0.67 -9.59 8.69
CA PHE A 56 -0.18 -8.42 8.95
C PHE A 56 -0.03 -7.83 10.35
N PRO A 57 -0.04 -8.62 11.46
CA PRO A 57 0.09 -8.05 12.81
C PRO A 57 1.42 -7.30 13.01
N THR A 58 2.51 -7.82 12.44
CA THR A 58 3.83 -7.19 12.57
C THR A 58 3.91 -5.93 11.72
N ALA A 59 3.44 -6.00 10.46
CA ALA A 59 3.38 -4.84 9.59
C ALA A 59 2.50 -3.72 10.19
N SER A 60 1.34 -4.08 10.73
CA SER A 60 0.42 -3.15 11.37
C SER A 60 1.01 -2.49 12.61
N ALA A 61 1.76 -3.23 13.44
CA ALA A 61 2.43 -2.68 14.61
C ALA A 61 3.49 -1.63 14.22
N VAL A 62 4.30 -1.91 13.20
CA VAL A 62 5.33 -0.97 12.72
C VAL A 62 4.71 0.30 12.12
N LEU A 63 3.61 0.16 11.37
CA LEU A 63 2.90 1.32 10.83
C LEU A 63 2.23 2.16 11.91
N ALA A 64 1.72 1.53 12.97
CA ALA A 64 1.11 2.24 14.10
C ALA A 64 2.12 3.11 14.87
N GLU A 65 3.42 2.78 14.86
CA GLU A 65 4.47 3.66 15.41
C GLU A 65 4.64 4.97 14.63
N MET A 66 4.09 5.03 13.42
CA MET A 66 4.09 6.20 12.53
C MET A 66 2.69 6.81 12.38
N ASP A 67 1.76 6.49 13.29
CA ASP A 67 0.37 6.97 13.25
C ASP A 67 -0.39 6.53 11.98
N LEU A 68 0.00 5.42 11.36
CA LEU A 68 -0.69 4.83 10.20
C LEU A 68 -1.42 3.55 10.58
N VAL A 69 -2.65 3.39 10.09
CA VAL A 69 -3.47 2.20 10.32
C VAL A 69 -3.49 1.34 9.06
N LEU A 70 -2.98 0.12 9.17
CA LEU A 70 -3.08 -0.88 8.10
C LEU A 70 -4.45 -1.54 8.14
N SER A 71 -5.15 -1.53 7.00
CA SER A 71 -6.45 -2.17 6.80
C SER A 71 -6.37 -3.25 5.74
N ARG A 72 -7.06 -4.37 5.98
CA ARG A 72 -7.21 -5.46 5.01
C ARG A 72 -8.49 -5.26 4.20
N SER A 73 -8.40 -4.52 3.09
CA SER A 73 -9.55 -4.17 2.26
C SER A 73 -9.85 -5.25 1.20
N ALA A 74 -10.94 -5.05 0.43
CA ALA A 74 -11.50 -6.06 -0.47
C ALA A 74 -10.62 -6.39 -1.68
N VAL A 75 -9.68 -5.51 -2.02
CA VAL A 75 -8.92 -5.58 -3.28
C VAL A 75 -7.40 -5.59 -3.03
N VAL A 76 -6.92 -4.90 -2.00
CA VAL A 76 -5.50 -4.73 -1.65
C VAL A 76 -5.36 -4.44 -0.14
N LEU A 77 -4.13 -4.36 0.38
CA LEU A 77 -3.91 -3.75 1.70
C LEU A 77 -4.02 -2.22 1.55
N THR A 78 -4.52 -1.53 2.56
CA THR A 78 -4.84 -0.10 2.49
C THR A 78 -4.33 0.60 3.74
N LEU A 79 -3.64 1.73 3.58
CA LEU A 79 -3.21 2.59 4.68
C LEU A 79 -4.20 3.73 4.90
N ILE A 80 -4.65 3.83 6.13
CA ILE A 80 -5.49 4.91 6.63
C ILE A 80 -4.58 5.81 7.48
N ASP A 81 -4.55 7.10 7.15
CA ASP A 81 -3.89 8.10 7.98
C ASP A 81 -4.76 8.37 9.21
N SER A 82 -4.19 8.20 10.41
CA SER A 82 -4.95 8.43 11.64
C SER A 82 -4.96 9.89 12.09
N THR A 83 -4.22 10.76 11.41
CA THR A 83 -4.18 12.18 11.72
C THR A 83 -5.42 12.89 11.15
N SER A 84 -6.45 13.01 11.98
CA SER A 84 -7.59 13.90 11.69
C SER A 84 -7.15 15.36 11.87
N HIS A 85 -6.44 15.92 10.88
CA HIS A 85 -6.20 17.35 10.79
C HIS A 85 -7.01 17.94 9.64
N GLU A 86 -7.87 18.89 10.00
CA GLU A 86 -8.70 19.68 9.10
C GLU A 86 -7.85 20.23 7.96
N GLU A 87 -8.39 20.16 6.74
CA GLU A 87 -7.75 20.62 5.51
C GLU A 87 -7.22 22.05 5.63
N GLU A 88 -5.91 22.20 5.76
CA GLU A 88 -5.21 23.37 5.26
C GLU A 88 -4.10 22.87 4.33
N GLY A 89 -4.28 23.13 3.03
CA GLY A 89 -3.38 22.68 1.97
C GLY A 89 -1.92 22.89 2.34
N SER A 90 -1.22 21.80 2.58
CA SER A 90 0.23 21.77 2.73
C SER A 90 0.68 20.43 2.16
N ASP A 91 1.26 20.50 0.96
CA ASP A 91 2.20 19.53 0.43
C ASP A 91 3.40 19.47 1.39
N ASP A 92 3.25 18.79 2.53
CA ASP A 92 4.31 18.67 3.53
C ASP A 92 4.91 17.27 3.48
N GLY A 93 5.90 17.18 2.59
CA GLY A 93 7.09 16.33 2.67
C GLY A 93 7.08 15.22 3.72
N LEU A 94 6.62 14.04 3.29
CA LEU A 94 7.10 12.77 3.82
C LEU A 94 8.62 12.77 3.74
N SER A 95 9.27 13.07 4.87
CA SER A 95 10.71 13.18 4.97
C SER A 95 11.33 11.86 4.56
N SER A 96 11.80 11.82 3.32
CA SER A 96 12.50 10.68 2.74
C SER A 96 13.81 10.50 3.49
N GLN A 97 13.82 9.60 4.46
CA GLN A 97 15.07 9.03 4.95
C GLN A 97 15.68 8.21 3.80
N LYS A 98 16.45 8.88 2.94
CA LYS A 98 17.32 8.23 1.97
C LYS A 98 18.40 7.47 2.74
N LYS A 99 18.39 6.13 2.64
CA LYS A 99 19.41 5.30 1.98
C LYS A 99 19.31 3.84 2.44
N GLU A 100 18.86 2.96 1.56
CA GLU A 100 19.67 1.91 0.92
C GLU A 100 18.81 1.14 -0.10
N ASP A 101 19.38 0.95 -1.29
CA ASP A 101 18.88 0.37 -2.55
C ASP A 101 17.91 1.16 -3.45
N ASP A 102 18.52 1.56 -4.57
CA ASP A 102 18.02 2.23 -5.77
C ASP A 102 17.32 1.22 -6.71
N GLU A 103 16.44 0.35 -6.18
CA GLU A 103 15.89 -0.79 -6.95
C GLU A 103 14.36 -0.95 -6.89
N SER A 104 13.61 0.10 -6.53
CA SER A 104 12.13 0.04 -6.55
C SER A 104 11.51 1.17 -7.38
N GLU A 105 11.83 1.26 -8.67
CA GLU A 105 11.29 2.27 -9.62
C GLU A 105 9.75 2.30 -9.69
N LYS A 106 9.05 1.31 -9.13
CA LYS A 106 7.58 1.16 -9.22
C LYS A 106 6.83 1.41 -7.92
N VAL A 107 7.53 1.50 -6.78
CA VAL A 107 6.89 1.63 -5.47
C VAL A 107 7.65 2.58 -4.54
N GLN A 108 6.91 3.25 -3.66
CA GLN A 108 7.44 3.98 -2.52
C GLN A 108 7.44 3.08 -1.29
N VAL A 109 8.61 2.81 -0.70
CA VAL A 109 8.72 2.08 0.56
C VAL A 109 8.31 2.99 1.72
N LEU A 110 7.36 2.53 2.53
CA LEU A 110 6.80 3.28 3.66
C LEU A 110 7.33 2.76 5.00
N ALA A 111 7.45 1.44 5.13
CA ALA A 111 7.97 0.79 6.33
C ALA A 111 8.78 -0.45 5.96
N THR A 112 9.73 -0.80 6.82
CA THR A 112 10.48 -2.05 6.77
C THR A 112 10.28 -2.80 8.08
N PHE A 113 10.07 -4.11 8.02
CA PHE A 113 9.93 -4.94 9.20
C PHE A 113 10.56 -6.32 8.98
N TYR A 114 10.77 -7.06 10.07
CA TYR A 114 11.30 -8.42 10.03
C TYR A 114 10.27 -9.40 10.56
N TYR A 115 10.18 -10.56 9.92
CA TYR A 115 9.40 -11.68 10.41
C TYR A 115 10.21 -12.97 10.21
N GLN A 116 10.49 -13.69 11.30
CA GLN A 116 11.31 -14.92 11.28
C GLN A 116 12.65 -14.72 10.53
N ASP A 117 13.38 -13.65 10.87
CA ASP A 117 14.67 -13.26 10.29
C ASP A 117 14.65 -12.87 8.80
N GLU A 118 13.48 -12.87 8.15
CA GLU A 118 13.31 -12.37 6.79
C GLU A 118 12.85 -10.91 6.78
N LYS A 119 13.43 -10.11 5.88
CA LYS A 119 13.12 -8.67 5.70
C LYS A 119 11.94 -8.50 4.75
N TYR A 120 10.94 -7.75 5.19
CA TYR A 120 9.77 -7.35 4.43
C TYR A 120 9.62 -5.83 4.41
N VAL A 121 8.86 -5.33 3.44
CA VAL A 121 8.49 -3.92 3.35
C VAL A 121 6.99 -3.76 3.17
N VAL A 122 6.44 -2.66 3.67
CA VAL A 122 5.15 -2.12 3.25
C VAL A 122 5.44 -1.00 2.26
N ALA A 123 4.84 -1.06 1.07
CA ALA A 123 5.09 -0.09 0.01
C ALA A 123 3.80 0.31 -0.71
N ALA A 124 3.72 1.58 -1.11
CA ALA A 124 2.67 2.09 -1.98
C ALA A 124 3.11 2.02 -3.45
N PRO A 125 2.25 1.58 -4.39
CA PRO A 125 2.49 1.73 -5.82
C PRO A 125 2.66 3.21 -6.21
N LEU A 126 3.61 3.52 -7.10
CA LEU A 126 3.78 4.89 -7.62
C LEU A 126 2.73 5.26 -8.67
N GLU A 127 2.18 4.27 -9.38
CA GLU A 127 1.06 4.48 -10.29
C GLU A 127 -0.27 4.36 -9.52
N PRO A 128 -1.27 5.23 -9.80
CA PRO A 128 -2.58 5.13 -9.19
C PRO A 128 -3.24 3.78 -9.43
N VAL A 129 -3.88 3.24 -8.38
CA VAL A 129 -4.70 2.03 -8.49
C VAL A 129 -6.13 2.43 -8.85
N LEU A 130 -6.60 1.97 -10.01
CA LEU A 130 -7.99 2.14 -10.45
C LEU A 130 -8.74 0.83 -10.25
N ILE A 131 -9.96 0.92 -9.71
CA ILE A 131 -10.87 -0.21 -9.44
C ILE A 131 -12.09 -0.09 -10.34
#